data_AF-A0A925V7L3-F1
#
_entry.id   AF-A0A925V7L3-F1
#
_cell.length_a   1.000
_cell.length_b   1.000
_cell.length_c   1.000
_cell.angle_alpha   90.00
_cell.angle_beta   90.00
_cell.angle_gamma   90.00
#
_symmetry.space_group_name_H-M   'P 1'
#
loop_
_entity.id
_entity.type
_entity.pdbx_description
1 polymer ?
#
loop_
_entity_poly.entity_id
_entity_poly.type
_entity_poly.pdbx_seq_one_letter_code
_entity_poly.pdbx_strand_id
1 'polypeptide(L)'
;MTRSIALLLPIIALLGCRRAADTTTPSTDPDGRIELLLYQPGDRPAPADSCDVALCTSLVELIDGAQHSIDFAIYGMRNQSRVLAALVAAKQRGVKVRGVVDRDRAGKNYYTSTDRLVETLGGIESDQKADQKIAKQRARDDFGGEPRCERPYGTLGPVQCLAYDLGESCLLAAHASREQLAGSDAIMHDKFFVVDAAAVWTGSTNVSDSCSGGYNANLVVVARSPELARWYTEEFEQMWR
;
A
#
# COMPACT_ATOMS: atom_id res chain seq x y z
N MET A 1 67.85 -21.80 42.96
CA MET A 1 67.56 -20.55 42.23
C MET A 1 66.65 -20.89 41.07
N THR A 2 65.34 -20.88 41.33
CA THR A 2 64.31 -21.34 40.40
C THR A 2 63.47 -20.10 40.06
N ARG A 3 63.60 -19.60 38.82
CA ARG A 3 62.90 -18.41 38.34
C ARG A 3 61.43 -18.76 38.10
N SER A 4 60.54 -18.25 38.94
CA SER A 4 59.09 -18.26 38.68
C SER A 4 58.77 -17.30 37.54
N ILE A 5 58.29 -17.84 36.42
CA ILE A 5 57.75 -17.06 35.30
C ILE A 5 56.29 -16.73 35.65
N ALA A 6 56.00 -15.45 35.88
CA ALA A 6 54.64 -14.96 36.02
C ALA A 6 53.98 -14.93 34.63
N LEU A 7 53.01 -15.82 34.40
CA LEU A 7 52.15 -15.78 33.22
C LEU A 7 51.12 -14.66 33.41
N LEU A 8 51.35 -13.51 32.77
CA LEU A 8 50.35 -12.47 32.59
C LEU A 8 49.33 -12.97 31.57
N LEU A 9 48.19 -13.48 32.06
CA LEU A 9 47.01 -13.73 31.25
C LEU A 9 46.47 -12.38 30.75
N PRO A 10 46.31 -12.17 29.44
CA PRO A 10 45.65 -10.97 28.93
C PRO A 10 44.18 -11.05 29.34
N ILE A 11 43.72 -10.07 30.10
CA ILE A 11 42.29 -9.83 30.31
C ILE A 11 41.73 -9.38 28.96
N ILE A 12 41.24 -10.34 28.18
CA ILE A 12 40.41 -10.05 27.02
C ILE A 12 39.12 -9.47 27.57
N ALA A 13 39.03 -8.15 27.57
CA ALA A 13 37.77 -7.46 27.76
C ALA A 13 36.85 -7.87 26.59
N LEU A 14 35.98 -8.84 26.85
CA LEU A 14 34.80 -9.09 26.03
C LEU A 14 33.94 -7.82 26.11
N LEU A 15 34.26 -6.81 25.31
CA LEU A 15 33.29 -5.83 24.85
C LEU A 15 32.32 -6.60 23.97
N GLY A 16 31.39 -7.30 24.61
CA GLY A 16 30.22 -7.82 23.95
C GLY A 16 29.56 -6.65 23.25
N CYS A 17 29.44 -6.72 21.93
CA CYS A 17 28.51 -5.88 21.21
C CYS A 17 27.14 -6.15 21.84
N ARG A 18 26.70 -5.27 22.75
CA ARG A 18 25.30 -5.18 23.11
C ARG A 18 24.62 -4.80 21.81
N ARG A 19 24.00 -5.79 21.17
CA ARG A 19 22.95 -5.54 20.21
C ARG A 19 21.96 -4.67 20.97
N ALA A 20 21.81 -3.41 20.57
CA ALA A 20 20.67 -2.64 21.01
C ALA A 20 19.47 -3.47 20.60
N ALA A 21 18.85 -4.15 21.57
CA ALA A 21 17.50 -4.60 21.42
C ALA A 21 16.66 -3.33 21.45
N ASP A 22 16.66 -2.62 20.32
CA ASP A 22 15.66 -1.60 20.07
C ASP A 22 14.40 -2.35 19.61
N THR A 23 13.86 -3.13 20.54
CA THR A 23 12.54 -3.73 20.48
C THR A 23 11.60 -2.85 21.27
N THR A 24 11.52 -1.58 20.90
CA THR A 24 10.27 -0.84 21.02
C THR A 24 9.66 -0.78 19.64
N THR A 25 8.99 -1.87 19.25
CA THR A 25 7.85 -1.70 18.34
C THR A 25 6.91 -0.73 19.06
N PRO A 26 6.59 0.47 18.53
CA PRO A 26 5.60 1.32 19.16
C PRO A 26 4.26 0.60 19.01
N SER A 27 3.89 -0.20 20.01
CA SER A 27 2.71 -1.07 19.99
C SER A 27 1.50 -0.41 20.66
N THR A 28 1.57 0.87 21.01
CA THR A 28 0.44 1.55 21.61
C THR A 28 0.32 2.93 20.99
N ASP A 29 -0.85 3.17 20.43
CA ASP A 29 -1.40 4.51 20.26
C ASP A 29 -2.15 4.85 21.57
N PRO A 30 -1.47 5.46 22.55
CA PRO A 30 -2.04 5.66 23.88
C PRO A 30 -3.22 6.63 23.88
N ASP A 31 -3.37 7.43 22.82
CA ASP A 31 -4.41 8.45 22.68
C ASP A 31 -5.67 7.93 21.97
N GLY A 32 -5.67 6.67 21.48
CA GLY A 32 -6.81 6.09 20.74
C GLY A 32 -7.08 6.79 19.40
N ARG A 33 -6.05 7.37 18.79
CA ARG A 33 -6.08 8.00 17.46
C ARG A 33 -6.02 7.01 16.30
N ILE A 34 -5.58 5.77 16.49
CA ILE A 34 -5.37 4.75 15.46
C ILE A 34 -6.15 3.49 15.84
N GLU A 35 -7.14 3.17 15.02
CA GLU A 35 -7.95 1.97 15.13
C GLU A 35 -7.56 0.99 14.01
N LEU A 36 -7.15 -0.22 14.39
CA LEU A 36 -6.88 -1.31 13.47
C LEU A 36 -8.06 -2.29 13.45
N LEU A 37 -8.78 -2.30 12.34
CA LEU A 37 -9.90 -3.19 12.09
C LEU A 37 -9.40 -4.40 11.31
N LEU A 38 -9.33 -5.54 11.97
CA LEU A 38 -9.04 -6.82 11.36
C LEU A 38 -10.35 -7.52 11.01
N TYR A 39 -10.48 -7.99 9.77
CA TYR A 39 -11.68 -8.68 9.33
C TYR A 39 -11.35 -10.04 8.74
N GLN A 40 -11.87 -11.07 9.40
CA GLN A 40 -11.90 -12.42 8.89
C GLN A 40 -13.27 -12.65 8.24
N PRO A 41 -13.33 -13.12 6.99
CA PRO A 41 -14.58 -13.45 6.34
C PRO A 41 -15.16 -14.66 7.07
N GLY A 42 -16.27 -14.44 7.79
CA GLY A 42 -17.06 -15.51 8.41
C GLY A 42 -17.86 -16.26 7.34
N ASP A 43 -19.15 -16.43 7.58
CA ASP A 43 -20.04 -17.21 6.71
C ASP A 43 -20.52 -16.47 5.44
N ARG A 44 -19.74 -15.55 4.87
CA ARG A 44 -20.13 -14.85 3.63
C ARG A 44 -19.98 -15.79 2.43
N PRO A 45 -21.06 -16.28 1.81
CA PRO A 45 -20.96 -17.27 0.74
C PRO A 45 -20.60 -16.64 -0.62
N ALA A 46 -20.76 -15.33 -0.75
CA ALA A 46 -20.51 -14.57 -1.98
C ALA A 46 -20.25 -13.08 -1.67
N PRO A 47 -19.65 -12.33 -2.61
CA PRO A 47 -19.60 -10.86 -2.57
C PRO A 47 -20.99 -10.24 -2.46
N ALA A 48 -21.13 -9.15 -1.70
CA ALA A 48 -22.41 -8.46 -1.50
C ALA A 48 -22.24 -6.94 -1.48
N ASP A 49 -23.21 -6.21 -2.07
CA ASP A 49 -23.30 -4.73 -2.03
C ASP A 49 -23.69 -4.18 -0.65
N SER A 50 -23.77 -5.05 0.36
CA SER A 50 -24.11 -4.63 1.72
C SER A 50 -22.93 -3.92 2.39
N CYS A 51 -23.25 -2.96 3.26
CA CYS A 51 -22.30 -2.17 4.04
C CYS A 51 -22.62 -2.33 5.52
N ASP A 52 -22.49 -3.55 6.01
CA ASP A 52 -22.92 -4.03 7.32
C ASP A 52 -21.77 -4.64 8.13
N VAL A 53 -20.54 -4.55 7.63
CA VAL A 53 -19.32 -4.95 8.32
C VAL A 53 -18.43 -3.74 8.59
N ALA A 54 -17.63 -3.83 9.66
CA ALA A 54 -16.77 -2.75 10.15
C ALA A 54 -15.86 -2.14 9.07
N LEU A 55 -15.43 -2.94 8.08
CA LEU A 55 -14.63 -2.44 6.96
C LEU A 55 -15.37 -1.35 6.17
N CYS A 56 -16.64 -1.57 5.82
CA CYS A 56 -17.43 -0.61 5.07
C CYS A 56 -18.02 0.48 5.97
N THR A 57 -18.54 0.12 7.15
CA THR A 57 -19.20 1.09 8.03
C THR A 57 -18.22 2.15 8.54
N SER A 58 -16.99 1.78 8.87
CA SER A 58 -15.95 2.73 9.30
C SER A 58 -15.63 3.80 8.23
N LEU A 59 -15.61 3.42 6.96
CA LEU A 59 -15.42 4.37 5.84
C LEU A 59 -16.63 5.30 5.72
N VAL A 60 -17.83 4.72 5.74
CA VAL A 60 -19.08 5.47 5.60
C VAL A 60 -19.28 6.45 6.75
N GLU A 61 -18.95 6.06 7.98
CA GLU A 61 -19.03 6.94 9.16
C GLU A 61 -18.10 8.15 9.03
N LEU A 62 -16.89 7.97 8.51
CA LEU A 62 -15.98 9.10 8.23
C LEU A 62 -16.54 10.03 7.13
N ILE A 63 -17.07 9.46 6.05
CA ILE A 63 -17.66 10.25 4.95
C ILE A 63 -18.91 11.01 5.42
N ASP A 64 -19.77 10.37 6.20
CA ASP A 64 -20.99 10.98 6.73
C ASP A 64 -20.67 12.08 7.76
N GLY A 65 -19.58 11.90 8.53
CA GLY A 65 -19.08 12.89 9.50
C GLY A 65 -18.31 14.08 8.91
N ALA A 66 -17.86 14.00 7.65
CA ALA A 66 -17.04 15.04 7.01
C ALA A 66 -17.74 16.41 6.97
N GLN A 67 -17.00 17.47 7.30
CA GLN A 67 -17.48 18.85 7.38
C GLN A 67 -16.95 19.76 6.27
N HIS A 68 -15.75 19.50 5.74
CA HIS A 68 -15.04 20.42 4.85
C HIS A 68 -14.54 19.75 3.58
N SER A 69 -13.84 18.63 3.69
CA SER A 69 -13.22 17.99 2.53
C SER A 69 -13.05 16.48 2.66
N ILE A 70 -13.13 15.80 1.52
CA ILE A 70 -12.75 14.41 1.34
C ILE A 70 -11.86 14.32 0.09
N ASP A 71 -10.63 13.86 0.28
CA ASP A 71 -9.72 13.50 -0.81
C ASP A 71 -9.48 11.99 -0.77
N PHE A 72 -9.65 11.28 -1.89
CA PHE A 72 -9.47 9.83 -1.90
C PHE A 72 -8.64 9.34 -3.09
N ALA A 73 -7.83 8.31 -2.89
CA ALA A 73 -7.21 7.57 -3.99
C ALA A 73 -7.54 6.09 -3.82
N ILE A 74 -8.19 5.52 -4.83
CA ILE A 74 -8.62 4.12 -4.79
C ILE A 74 -8.33 3.41 -6.11
N TYR A 75 -7.94 2.15 -6.02
CA TYR A 75 -7.79 1.30 -7.19
C TYR A 75 -9.10 1.22 -8.03
N GLY A 76 -10.26 1.33 -7.39
CA GLY A 76 -11.55 1.46 -8.07
C GLY A 76 -12.70 1.04 -7.16
N MET A 77 -13.91 1.07 -7.72
CA MET A 77 -15.14 0.73 -7.00
C MET A 77 -15.97 -0.31 -7.74
N ARG A 78 -16.48 -1.33 -7.04
CA ARG A 78 -17.46 -2.29 -7.57
C ARG A 78 -18.57 -2.57 -6.58
N ASN A 79 -19.83 -2.34 -6.98
CA ASN A 79 -21.01 -2.70 -6.18
C ASN A 79 -20.86 -2.28 -4.71
N GLN A 80 -20.70 -0.97 -4.47
CA GLN A 80 -20.69 -0.36 -3.14
C GLN A 80 -21.58 0.87 -3.13
N SER A 81 -22.88 0.64 -3.31
CA SER A 81 -23.91 1.66 -3.46
C SER A 81 -23.98 2.59 -2.25
N ARG A 82 -23.79 2.07 -1.03
CA ARG A 82 -23.81 2.87 0.20
C ARG A 82 -22.65 3.85 0.29
N VAL A 83 -21.45 3.46 -0.15
CA VAL A 83 -20.27 4.34 -0.17
C VAL A 83 -20.46 5.46 -1.19
N LEU A 84 -20.93 5.13 -2.40
CA LEU A 84 -21.25 6.14 -3.41
C LEU A 84 -22.31 7.13 -2.91
N ALA A 85 -23.38 6.62 -2.30
CA ALA A 85 -24.44 7.46 -1.73
C ALA A 85 -23.92 8.39 -0.62
N ALA A 86 -23.00 7.90 0.23
CA ALA A 86 -22.36 8.71 1.28
C ALA A 86 -21.56 9.88 0.67
N LEU A 87 -20.76 9.62 -0.37
CA LEU A 87 -19.97 10.65 -1.06
C LEU A 87 -20.86 11.69 -1.75
N VAL A 88 -21.94 11.25 -2.40
CA VAL A 88 -22.94 12.15 -2.99
C VAL A 88 -23.59 13.03 -1.91
N ALA A 89 -23.99 12.44 -0.79
CA ALA A 89 -24.56 13.17 0.34
C ALA A 89 -23.55 14.19 0.90
N ALA A 90 -22.27 13.83 1.02
CA ALA A 90 -21.22 14.77 1.43
C ALA A 90 -21.13 15.98 0.49
N LYS A 91 -21.11 15.77 -0.83
CA LYS A 91 -21.15 16.87 -1.80
C LYS A 91 -22.39 17.76 -1.63
N GLN A 92 -23.55 17.15 -1.39
CA GLN A 92 -24.80 17.89 -1.16
C GLN A 92 -24.77 18.73 0.14
N ARG A 93 -24.02 18.28 1.16
CA ARG A 93 -23.75 19.06 2.38
C ARG A 93 -22.73 20.19 2.15
N GLY A 94 -22.14 20.31 0.97
CA GLY A 94 -21.11 21.30 0.64
C GLY A 94 -19.68 20.86 0.93
N VAL A 95 -19.46 19.59 1.29
CA VAL A 95 -18.12 19.02 1.46
C VAL A 95 -17.42 18.96 0.10
N LYS A 96 -16.18 19.45 0.02
CA LYS A 96 -15.36 19.33 -1.19
C LYS A 96 -14.90 17.89 -1.34
N VAL A 97 -15.33 17.21 -2.40
CA VAL A 97 -14.92 15.83 -2.69
C VAL A 97 -14.04 15.80 -3.94
N ARG A 98 -12.80 15.31 -3.80
CA ARG A 98 -11.88 15.02 -4.91
C ARG A 98 -11.44 13.57 -4.85
N GLY A 99 -11.10 12.98 -5.98
CA GLY A 99 -10.65 11.59 -5.99
C GLY A 99 -9.81 11.19 -7.19
N VAL A 100 -8.86 10.27 -6.99
CA VAL A 100 -8.08 9.64 -8.07
C VAL A 100 -8.45 8.17 -8.15
N VAL A 101 -8.64 7.67 -9.37
CA VAL A 101 -8.85 6.25 -9.65
C VAL A 101 -7.83 5.70 -10.63
N ASP A 102 -7.54 4.40 -10.50
CA ASP A 102 -6.67 3.70 -11.44
C ASP A 102 -7.33 3.59 -12.82
N ARG A 103 -6.58 3.74 -13.90
CA ARG A 103 -6.98 3.28 -15.22
C ARG A 103 -5.76 2.80 -15.98
N ASP A 104 -5.96 1.70 -16.70
CA ASP A 104 -4.97 1.23 -17.65
C ASP A 104 -4.72 2.26 -18.77
N ARG A 105 -3.75 1.96 -19.63
CA ARG A 105 -3.37 2.83 -20.75
C ARG A 105 -4.52 3.11 -21.73
N ALA A 106 -5.48 2.19 -21.84
CA ALA A 106 -6.68 2.32 -22.67
C ALA A 106 -7.83 3.07 -21.96
N GLY A 107 -7.61 3.52 -20.73
CA GLY A 107 -8.58 4.26 -19.93
C GLY A 107 -9.62 3.38 -19.25
N LYS A 108 -9.37 2.07 -19.11
CA LYS A 108 -10.28 1.14 -18.43
C LYS A 108 -9.87 0.96 -16.98
N ASN A 109 -10.86 0.85 -16.10
CA ASN A 109 -10.63 0.45 -14.71
C ASN A 109 -10.97 -1.03 -14.53
N TYR A 110 -10.25 -1.70 -13.63
CA TYR A 110 -10.49 -3.11 -13.29
C TYR A 110 -11.87 -3.34 -12.63
N TYR A 111 -12.33 -2.40 -11.81
CA TYR A 111 -13.60 -2.46 -11.11
C TYR A 111 -14.75 -1.82 -11.90
N THR A 112 -15.83 -2.57 -12.05
CA THR A 112 -16.92 -2.28 -12.99
C THR A 112 -17.82 -1.10 -12.61
N SER A 113 -17.79 -0.60 -11.36
CA SER A 113 -18.60 0.55 -10.94
C SER A 113 -17.79 1.85 -10.84
N THR A 114 -16.52 1.83 -11.22
CA THR A 114 -15.64 3.02 -11.14
C THR A 114 -16.12 4.13 -12.08
N ASP A 115 -16.55 3.80 -13.30
CA ASP A 115 -17.08 4.81 -14.23
C ASP A 115 -18.33 5.49 -13.66
N ARG A 116 -19.25 4.72 -13.05
CA ARG A 116 -20.41 5.28 -12.36
C ARG A 116 -20.01 6.20 -11.21
N LEU A 117 -18.98 5.88 -10.43
CA LEU A 117 -18.46 6.75 -9.37
C LEU A 117 -17.97 8.08 -9.95
N VAL A 118 -17.12 8.01 -10.98
CA VAL A 118 -16.50 9.16 -11.65
C VAL A 118 -17.58 10.06 -12.26
N GLU A 119 -18.55 9.49 -12.97
CA GLU A 119 -19.66 10.21 -13.59
C GLU A 119 -20.58 10.86 -12.54
N THR A 120 -20.90 10.13 -11.47
CA THR A 120 -21.85 10.60 -10.45
C THR A 120 -21.26 11.72 -9.61
N LEU A 121 -19.99 11.61 -9.22
CA LEU A 121 -19.35 12.64 -8.41
C LEU A 121 -18.92 13.82 -9.28
N GLY A 122 -18.33 13.58 -10.45
CA GLY A 122 -17.67 14.61 -11.25
C GLY A 122 -16.44 15.20 -10.54
N GLY A 123 -15.45 15.62 -11.33
CA GLY A 123 -14.17 16.09 -10.78
C GLY A 123 -13.43 14.98 -10.02
N ILE A 124 -13.31 13.81 -10.66
CA ILE A 124 -12.49 12.68 -10.23
C ILE A 124 -11.47 12.46 -11.36
N GLU A 125 -10.19 12.43 -11.00
CA GLU A 125 -9.07 12.28 -11.94
C GLU A 125 -8.63 10.80 -12.03
N SER A 126 -7.70 10.52 -12.92
CA SER A 126 -7.12 9.18 -13.08
C SER A 126 -5.61 9.24 -13.31
N ASP A 127 -4.92 8.20 -12.85
CA ASP A 127 -3.49 7.96 -13.04
C ASP A 127 -3.09 7.55 -14.47
N GLN A 128 -4.04 7.40 -15.41
CA GLN A 128 -3.78 6.95 -16.78
C GLN A 128 -2.60 7.68 -17.45
N LYS A 129 -2.45 8.99 -17.22
CA LYS A 129 -1.35 9.79 -17.78
C LYS A 129 0.00 9.34 -17.22
N ALA A 130 0.07 9.01 -15.92
CA ALA A 130 1.26 8.47 -15.28
C ALA A 130 1.60 7.10 -15.88
N ASP A 131 0.61 6.23 -16.07
CA ASP A 131 0.75 4.92 -16.71
C ASP A 131 1.30 5.00 -18.14
N GLN A 132 0.76 5.91 -18.94
CA GLN A 132 1.25 6.18 -20.29
C GLN A 132 2.69 6.70 -20.28
N LYS A 133 3.06 7.52 -19.29
CA LYS A 133 4.43 8.03 -19.12
C LYS A 133 5.39 6.91 -18.69
N ILE A 134 5.01 6.09 -17.72
CA ILE A 134 5.79 4.94 -17.25
C ILE A 134 6.01 3.95 -18.38
N ALA A 135 4.99 3.64 -19.18
CA ALA A 135 5.13 2.74 -20.32
C ALA A 135 6.08 3.30 -21.39
N LYS A 136 6.02 4.60 -21.68
CA LYS A 136 6.98 5.26 -22.59
C LYS A 136 8.40 5.24 -22.03
N GLN A 137 8.56 5.38 -20.71
CA GLN A 137 9.85 5.31 -20.05
C GLN A 137 10.41 3.89 -20.06
N ARG A 138 9.62 2.87 -19.69
CA ARG A 138 10.01 1.45 -19.79
C ARG A 138 10.36 1.01 -21.21
N ALA A 139 9.73 1.60 -22.23
CA ALA A 139 10.07 1.34 -23.62
C ALA A 139 11.40 1.99 -24.07
N ARG A 140 11.87 3.02 -23.34
CA ARG A 140 13.16 3.70 -23.56
C ARG A 140 14.28 3.15 -22.69
N ASP A 141 13.93 2.68 -21.50
CA ASP A 141 14.84 2.08 -20.56
C ASP A 141 15.23 0.71 -21.09
N ASP A 142 16.43 0.63 -21.66
CA ASP A 142 17.07 -0.62 -22.00
C ASP A 142 17.49 -1.33 -20.70
N PHE A 143 16.56 -2.06 -20.09
CA PHE A 143 16.90 -3.08 -19.08
C PHE A 143 17.72 -4.23 -19.68
N GLY A 144 18.09 -4.19 -20.96
CA GLY A 144 18.87 -5.18 -21.69
C GLY A 144 20.36 -5.23 -21.34
N GLY A 145 20.83 -4.38 -20.44
CA GLY A 145 22.07 -4.68 -19.71
C GLY A 145 21.83 -5.83 -18.74
N GLU A 146 22.10 -7.07 -19.15
CA GLU A 146 22.10 -8.17 -18.17
C GLU A 146 23.01 -7.79 -16.99
N PRO A 147 22.54 -7.97 -15.75
CA PRO A 147 23.39 -7.82 -14.58
C PRO A 147 24.68 -8.62 -14.77
N ARG A 148 25.82 -8.13 -14.25
CA ARG A 148 27.15 -8.75 -14.49
C ARG A 148 27.32 -10.18 -13.94
N CYS A 149 26.29 -10.77 -13.31
CA CYS A 149 26.35 -12.15 -12.85
C CYS A 149 25.86 -13.11 -13.93
N GLU A 150 26.40 -14.33 -13.94
CA GLU A 150 26.05 -15.35 -14.93
C GLU A 150 24.59 -15.77 -14.80
N ARG A 151 23.86 -15.77 -15.92
CA ARG A 151 22.47 -16.26 -16.00
C ARG A 151 22.40 -17.76 -15.68
N PRO A 152 21.49 -18.22 -14.80
CA PRO A 152 21.27 -19.65 -14.57
C PRO A 152 20.77 -20.39 -15.82
N TYR A 153 21.24 -21.61 -16.04
CA TYR A 153 20.84 -22.44 -17.20
C TYR A 153 19.32 -22.67 -17.25
N GLY A 154 18.74 -22.53 -18.46
CA GLY A 154 17.33 -22.81 -18.70
C GLY A 154 16.37 -21.76 -18.13
N THR A 155 16.81 -20.51 -17.97
CA THR A 155 16.00 -19.40 -17.45
C THR A 155 15.78 -18.30 -18.47
N LEU A 156 14.54 -17.81 -18.57
CA LEU A 156 14.09 -16.80 -19.53
C LEU A 156 13.66 -15.48 -18.87
N GLY A 157 13.46 -15.47 -17.56
CA GLY A 157 13.09 -14.26 -16.81
C GLY A 157 14.26 -13.28 -16.59
N PRO A 158 13.99 -12.11 -15.98
CA PRO A 158 15.03 -11.18 -15.55
C PRO A 158 15.99 -11.85 -14.54
N VAL A 159 17.30 -11.60 -14.68
CA VAL A 159 18.32 -12.07 -13.73
C VAL A 159 18.35 -11.12 -12.53
N GLN A 160 18.35 -11.67 -11.33
CA GLN A 160 18.59 -10.95 -10.08
C GLN A 160 19.92 -11.45 -9.49
N CYS A 161 20.90 -10.56 -9.34
CA CYS A 161 22.13 -10.87 -8.62
C CYS A 161 21.96 -10.55 -7.14
N LEU A 162 22.13 -11.54 -6.28
CA LEU A 162 22.12 -11.39 -4.84
C LEU A 162 23.52 -11.68 -4.30
N ALA A 163 24.01 -10.79 -3.44
CA ALA A 163 25.25 -10.98 -2.70
C ALA A 163 24.91 -11.32 -1.25
N TYR A 164 25.39 -12.47 -0.78
CA TYR A 164 25.25 -12.90 0.61
C TYR A 164 26.59 -12.76 1.31
N ASP A 165 26.60 -11.97 2.38
CA ASP A 165 27.74 -11.86 3.28
C ASP A 165 27.77 -13.09 4.20
N LEU A 166 28.87 -13.84 4.16
CA LEU A 166 29.13 -15.03 4.97
C LEU A 166 30.31 -14.80 5.94
N GLY A 167 30.63 -13.54 6.25
CA GLY A 167 31.74 -13.14 7.09
C GLY A 167 33.04 -13.03 6.29
N GLU A 168 33.90 -14.05 6.37
CA GLU A 168 35.19 -14.05 5.64
C GLU A 168 35.04 -14.36 4.14
N SER A 169 33.82 -14.60 3.66
CA SER A 169 33.54 -14.88 2.25
C SER A 169 32.21 -14.26 1.81
N CYS A 170 32.01 -14.16 0.49
CA CYS A 170 30.77 -13.69 -0.12
C CYS A 170 30.28 -14.73 -1.14
N LEU A 171 28.97 -14.99 -1.12
CA LEU A 171 28.31 -15.79 -2.15
C LEU A 171 27.56 -14.85 -3.09
N LEU A 172 27.94 -14.84 -4.36
CA LEU A 172 27.15 -14.23 -5.43
C LEU A 172 26.25 -15.30 -6.03
N ALA A 173 24.93 -15.14 -5.90
CA ALA A 173 23.96 -16.01 -6.53
C ALA A 173 23.17 -15.25 -7.59
N ALA A 174 22.91 -15.91 -8.71
CA ALA A 174 22.01 -15.43 -9.74
C ALA A 174 20.70 -16.21 -9.66
N HIS A 175 19.58 -15.49 -9.65
CA HIS A 175 18.25 -16.06 -9.67
C HIS A 175 17.50 -15.56 -10.90
N ALA A 176 16.80 -16.44 -11.60
CA ALA A 176 15.96 -16.08 -12.73
C ALA A 176 14.80 -17.08 -12.87
N SER A 177 13.65 -16.61 -13.32
CA SER A 177 12.50 -17.47 -13.64
C SER A 177 12.82 -18.35 -14.85
N ARG A 178 12.35 -19.60 -14.84
CA ARG A 178 12.42 -20.49 -16.01
C ARG A 178 11.67 -19.90 -17.21
N GLU A 179 10.58 -19.21 -16.94
CA GLU A 179 9.70 -18.64 -17.95
C GLU A 179 9.90 -17.12 -18.06
N GLN A 180 9.57 -16.58 -19.22
CA GLN A 180 9.53 -15.14 -19.41
C GLN A 180 8.39 -14.59 -18.55
N LEU A 181 8.72 -13.65 -17.67
CA LEU A 181 7.71 -12.94 -16.91
C LEU A 181 7.06 -11.91 -17.85
N ALA A 182 5.75 -12.04 -18.06
CA ALA A 182 4.99 -10.98 -18.72
C ALA A 182 4.98 -9.76 -17.78
N GLY A 183 5.41 -8.61 -18.28
CA GLY A 183 5.25 -7.37 -17.55
C GLY A 183 3.76 -7.04 -17.45
N SER A 184 3.26 -6.77 -16.24
CA SER A 184 1.98 -6.11 -16.08
C SER A 184 2.14 -4.61 -16.31
N ASP A 185 1.05 -3.98 -16.73
CA ASP A 185 0.97 -2.52 -16.69
C ASP A 185 1.18 -2.04 -15.24
N ALA A 186 1.64 -0.78 -15.10
CA ALA A 186 1.64 -0.14 -13.79
C ALA A 186 0.19 0.04 -13.33
N ILE A 187 0.00 0.17 -12.01
CA ILE A 187 -1.32 0.41 -11.42
C ILE A 187 -1.17 1.38 -10.25
N MET A 188 -2.13 2.28 -10.06
CA MET A 188 -2.34 3.01 -8.82
C MET A 188 -3.15 2.12 -7.87
N HIS A 189 -2.43 1.46 -6.95
CA HIS A 189 -3.03 0.48 -6.05
C HIS A 189 -3.25 1.02 -4.63
N ASP A 190 -3.45 2.32 -4.48
CA ASP A 190 -3.84 2.89 -3.21
C ASP A 190 -5.29 2.55 -2.85
N LYS A 191 -5.57 2.57 -1.54
CA LYS A 191 -6.92 2.50 -0.97
C LYS A 191 -6.97 3.44 0.23
N PHE A 192 -7.12 4.74 0.01
CA PHE A 192 -7.25 5.67 1.12
C PHE A 192 -8.28 6.78 0.91
N PHE A 193 -8.77 7.30 2.03
CA PHE A 193 -9.59 8.51 2.13
C PHE A 193 -9.00 9.40 3.22
N VAL A 194 -8.74 10.67 2.89
CA VAL A 194 -8.40 11.72 3.84
C VAL A 194 -9.64 12.58 4.05
N VAL A 195 -10.07 12.70 5.31
CA VAL A 195 -11.26 13.48 5.70
C VAL A 195 -10.84 14.67 6.55
N ASP A 196 -11.27 15.85 6.14
CA ASP A 196 -11.08 17.14 6.82
C ASP A 196 -9.62 17.45 7.21
N ALA A 197 -8.65 16.90 6.48
CA ALA A 197 -7.22 16.97 6.79
C ALA A 197 -6.88 16.52 8.24
N ALA A 198 -7.74 15.66 8.83
CA ALA A 198 -7.67 15.27 10.23
C ALA A 198 -7.77 13.76 10.44
N ALA A 199 -8.37 13.03 9.51
CA ALA A 199 -8.51 11.58 9.58
C ALA A 199 -8.12 10.91 8.26
N VAL A 200 -7.56 9.70 8.37
CA VAL A 200 -7.25 8.82 7.25
C VAL A 200 -7.94 7.48 7.46
N TRP A 201 -8.62 7.00 6.43
CA TRP A 201 -9.04 5.61 6.29
C TRP A 201 -8.13 4.97 5.24
N THR A 202 -7.47 3.86 5.56
CA THR A 202 -6.56 3.17 4.63
C THR A 202 -6.44 1.68 4.96
N GLY A 203 -5.83 0.88 4.10
CA GLY A 203 -5.53 -0.52 4.38
C GLY A 203 -5.49 -1.37 3.13
N SER A 204 -5.75 -2.68 3.29
CA SER A 204 -5.83 -3.61 2.15
C SER A 204 -7.19 -3.57 1.45
N THR A 205 -8.19 -2.98 2.10
CA THR A 205 -9.59 -3.05 1.70
C THR A 205 -9.88 -2.19 0.48
N ASN A 206 -10.13 -2.82 -0.67
CA ASN A 206 -10.72 -2.12 -1.83
C ASN A 206 -12.19 -1.78 -1.57
N VAL A 207 -12.70 -0.72 -2.22
CA VAL A 207 -14.12 -0.33 -2.16
C VAL A 207 -14.93 -1.25 -3.09
N SER A 208 -15.14 -2.50 -2.66
CA SER A 208 -15.85 -3.51 -3.43
C SER A 208 -16.72 -4.43 -2.60
N ASP A 209 -17.78 -4.97 -3.22
CA ASP A 209 -18.64 -6.03 -2.66
C ASP A 209 -17.89 -7.26 -2.13
N SER A 210 -16.65 -7.50 -2.61
CA SER A 210 -15.82 -8.58 -2.09
C SER A 210 -14.89 -8.17 -0.95
N CYS A 211 -14.45 -6.90 -0.90
CA CYS A 211 -13.50 -6.43 0.11
C CYS A 211 -14.21 -5.68 1.24
N SER A 212 -14.68 -4.45 0.99
CA SER A 212 -15.47 -3.71 1.97
C SER A 212 -16.81 -4.39 2.27
N GLY A 213 -17.36 -5.14 1.32
CA GLY A 213 -18.49 -6.05 1.50
C GLY A 213 -18.15 -7.37 2.22
N GLY A 214 -16.93 -7.55 2.75
CA GLY A 214 -16.64 -8.58 3.75
C GLY A 214 -16.59 -10.03 3.27
N TYR A 215 -16.44 -10.30 1.96
CA TYR A 215 -16.23 -11.66 1.45
C TYR A 215 -14.76 -12.10 1.58
N ASN A 216 -13.81 -11.17 1.45
CA ASN A 216 -12.38 -11.42 1.55
C ASN A 216 -11.82 -10.97 2.91
N ALA A 217 -10.80 -11.67 3.39
CA ALA A 217 -10.01 -11.22 4.53
C ALA A 217 -9.28 -9.92 4.19
N ASN A 218 -9.43 -8.92 5.04
CA ASN A 218 -8.86 -7.60 4.86
C ASN A 218 -8.62 -6.93 6.20
N LEU A 219 -7.89 -5.81 6.15
CA LEU A 219 -7.80 -4.88 7.26
C LEU A 219 -8.04 -3.44 6.81
N VAL A 220 -8.42 -2.63 7.78
CA VAL A 220 -8.52 -1.18 7.69
C VAL A 220 -7.79 -0.57 8.88
N VAL A 221 -7.11 0.54 8.64
CA VAL A 221 -6.64 1.46 9.65
C VAL A 221 -7.47 2.73 9.53
N VAL A 222 -8.11 3.11 10.63
CA VAL A 222 -8.72 4.43 10.79
C VAL A 222 -7.84 5.25 11.73
N ALA A 223 -7.23 6.30 11.22
CA ALA A 223 -6.29 7.13 11.96
C ALA A 223 -6.79 8.57 12.04
N ARG A 224 -7.18 9.04 13.22
CA ARG A 224 -7.51 10.43 13.57
C ARG A 224 -6.24 11.20 13.93
N SER A 225 -5.42 11.47 12.91
CA SER A 225 -4.16 12.18 13.03
C SER A 225 -4.00 13.21 11.90
N PRO A 226 -3.97 14.52 12.22
CA PRO A 226 -3.69 15.56 11.22
C PRO A 226 -2.31 15.41 10.55
N GLU A 227 -1.34 14.86 11.28
CA GLU A 227 0.00 14.61 10.72
C GLU A 227 -0.05 13.53 9.63
N LEU A 228 -0.72 12.41 9.90
CA LEU A 228 -0.88 11.35 8.90
C LEU A 228 -1.74 11.81 7.74
N ALA A 229 -2.82 12.56 8.03
CA ALA A 229 -3.67 13.16 7.01
C ALA A 229 -2.87 14.05 6.07
N ARG A 230 -1.94 14.87 6.59
CA ARG A 230 -1.05 15.68 5.76
C ARG A 230 -0.20 14.84 4.80
N TRP A 231 0.42 13.74 5.26
CA TRP A 231 1.23 12.88 4.38
C TRP A 231 0.40 12.24 3.27
N TYR A 232 -0.79 11.75 3.60
CA TYR A 232 -1.70 11.18 2.59
C TYR A 232 -2.26 12.25 1.64
N THR A 233 -2.47 13.48 2.11
CA THR A 233 -2.79 14.61 1.22
C THR A 233 -1.62 14.93 0.29
N GLU A 234 -0.38 14.90 0.77
CA GLU A 234 0.81 15.08 -0.10
C GLU A 234 0.91 14.00 -1.17
N GLU A 235 0.61 12.74 -0.84
CA GLU A 235 0.53 11.65 -1.81
C GLU A 235 -0.60 11.88 -2.83
N PHE A 236 -1.80 12.26 -2.36
CA PHE A 236 -2.92 12.60 -3.22
C PHE A 236 -2.57 13.73 -4.22
N GLU A 237 -1.93 14.80 -3.74
CA GLU A 237 -1.53 15.96 -4.57
C GLU A 237 -0.39 15.66 -5.55
N GLN A 238 0.31 14.53 -5.43
CA GLN A 238 1.23 14.07 -6.47
C GLN A 238 0.46 13.48 -7.67
N MET A 239 -0.64 12.78 -7.40
CA MET A 239 -1.48 12.15 -8.42
C MET A 239 -2.50 13.10 -9.06
N TRP A 240 -2.99 14.08 -8.30
CA TRP A 240 -4.07 14.99 -8.70
C TRP A 240 -3.70 16.03 -9.79
N ARG A 241 -2.44 16.08 -10.24
CA ARG A 241 -1.90 17.16 -11.10
C ARG A 241 -2.29 17.08 -12.57
#